data_AF-A0A7V2EZT2-F1
#
_entry.id   AF-A0A7V2EZT2-F1
#
_cell.length_a   1.000
_cell.length_b   1.000
_cell.length_c   1.000
_cell.angle_alpha   90.00
_cell.angle_beta   90.00
_cell.angle_gamma   90.00
#
_symmetry.space_group_name_H-M   'P 1'
#
loop_
_entity.id
_entity.type
_entity.pdbx_description
1 polymer ?
#
loop_
_entity_poly.entity_id
_entity_poly.type
_entity_poly.pdbx_seq_one_letter_code
_entity_poly.pdbx_strand_id
1 'polypeptide(L)'
;MAVKALKEKLEERLLETENDASDIIEAVSTNIVPFSKPEPQVISVVPDFVITLAEAKQRIAMLQQFVKDMMVAGQDYGIIPKCDKPSLFKAGAEKLCDIYGFSKHIEIVNRVEDWEKGLFHYEVKATLINKRTGHIEAEGVGSCNNKEKKYASSPPCNIINTVLKMAKKRAFIDAVLSATRSSGLFSQDLEDLDDIEVQPSKTNDTSRYISENTQPPLTEPQDSPKPVTRSQLNKIQALVTEKNIPVNRVKSMIQERYDIPESRYMTLKQADDFIKHLMKYTGR
;
A
#
# COMPACT_ATOMS: atom_id res chain seq x y z
N MET A 1 -7.79 -94.42 -34.94
CA MET A 1 -8.50 -93.14 -34.66
C MET A 1 -7.94 -92.39 -33.45
N ALA A 2 -7.57 -93.05 -32.35
CA ALA A 2 -7.03 -92.39 -31.15
C ALA A 2 -5.71 -91.61 -31.35
N VAL A 3 -4.78 -92.11 -32.17
CA VAL A 3 -3.47 -91.47 -32.40
C VAL A 3 -3.58 -90.15 -33.18
N LYS A 4 -4.59 -90.02 -34.06
CA LYS A 4 -4.81 -88.81 -34.86
C LYS A 4 -5.34 -87.66 -33.98
N ALA A 5 -6.31 -87.98 -33.12
CA ALA A 5 -6.88 -87.02 -32.17
C ALA A 5 -5.85 -86.54 -31.12
N LEU A 6 -4.87 -87.38 -30.77
CA LEU A 6 -3.80 -87.00 -29.84
C LEU A 6 -2.78 -86.05 -30.50
N LYS A 7 -2.52 -86.19 -31.81
CA LYS A 7 -1.65 -85.29 -32.56
C LYS A 7 -2.29 -83.92 -32.77
N GLU A 8 -3.56 -83.86 -33.14
CA GLU A 8 -4.29 -82.60 -33.27
C GLU A 8 -4.33 -81.83 -31.94
N LYS A 9 -4.60 -82.52 -30.81
CA LYS A 9 -4.55 -81.88 -29.49
C LYS A 9 -3.15 -81.43 -29.06
N LEU A 10 -2.10 -82.08 -29.53
CA LEU A 10 -0.72 -81.68 -29.23
C LEU A 10 -0.31 -80.47 -30.08
N GLU A 11 -0.73 -80.43 -31.34
CA GLU A 11 -0.53 -79.29 -32.24
C GLU A 11 -1.29 -78.04 -31.78
N GLU A 12 -2.55 -78.17 -31.36
CA GLU A 12 -3.30 -77.05 -30.75
C GLU A 12 -2.61 -76.50 -29.50
N ARG A 13 -2.09 -77.38 -28.62
CA ARG A 13 -1.39 -76.96 -27.40
C ARG A 13 -0.05 -76.29 -27.67
N LEU A 14 0.66 -76.71 -28.72
CA LEU A 14 1.92 -76.09 -29.15
C LEU A 14 1.68 -74.69 -29.72
N LEU A 15 0.62 -74.52 -30.52
CA LEU A 15 0.18 -73.23 -31.06
C LEU A 15 -0.28 -72.25 -29.97
N GLU A 16 -0.99 -72.74 -28.94
CA GLU A 16 -1.35 -71.92 -27.78
C GLU A 16 -0.10 -71.44 -27.01
N THR A 17 0.90 -72.31 -26.81
CA THR A 17 2.15 -71.93 -26.11
C THR A 17 3.06 -70.99 -26.89
N GLU A 18 3.05 -71.04 -28.23
CA GLU A 18 3.79 -70.08 -29.08
C GLU A 18 3.12 -68.70 -29.10
N ASN A 19 1.79 -68.64 -29.08
CA ASN A 19 1.03 -67.38 -28.96
C ASN A 19 1.22 -66.74 -27.57
N ASP A 20 1.14 -67.52 -26.48
CA ASP A 20 1.41 -67.00 -25.13
C ASP A 20 2.86 -66.51 -24.98
N ALA A 21 3.84 -67.18 -25.61
CA ALA A 21 5.24 -66.75 -25.56
C ALA A 21 5.50 -65.48 -26.39
N SER A 22 4.81 -65.30 -27.52
CA SER A 22 4.93 -64.09 -28.34
C SER A 22 4.22 -62.89 -27.71
N ASP A 23 3.06 -63.08 -27.08
CA ASP A 23 2.36 -62.05 -26.31
C ASP A 23 3.15 -61.59 -25.07
N ILE A 24 3.91 -62.50 -24.43
CA ILE A 24 4.83 -62.14 -23.34
C ILE A 24 6.05 -61.37 -23.87
N ILE A 25 6.61 -61.73 -25.03
CA ILE A 25 7.77 -61.01 -25.60
C ILE A 25 7.37 -59.61 -26.09
N GLU A 26 6.16 -59.43 -26.62
CA GLU A 26 5.64 -58.12 -27.01
C GLU A 26 5.38 -57.22 -25.79
N ALA A 27 4.83 -57.78 -24.70
CA ALA A 27 4.57 -57.06 -23.44
C ALA A 27 5.84 -56.67 -22.65
N VAL A 28 6.98 -57.33 -22.88
CA VAL A 28 8.26 -57.03 -22.19
C VAL A 28 9.09 -55.98 -22.94
N SER A 29 8.77 -55.69 -24.20
CA SER A 29 9.53 -54.74 -25.04
C SER A 29 9.30 -53.25 -24.69
N THR A 30 8.28 -52.92 -23.89
CA THR A 30 7.92 -51.53 -23.57
C THR A 30 8.39 -51.04 -22.19
N ASN A 31 9.13 -51.85 -21.43
CA ASN A 31 9.67 -51.45 -20.11
C ASN A 31 11.07 -50.81 -20.16
N ILE A 32 11.53 -50.40 -21.33
CA ILE A 32 12.76 -49.60 -21.46
C ILE A 32 12.39 -48.15 -21.20
N VAL A 33 12.51 -47.71 -19.95
CA VAL A 33 12.52 -46.28 -19.62
C VAL A 33 13.77 -45.70 -20.27
N PRO A 34 13.68 -44.76 -21.23
CA PRO A 34 14.87 -44.12 -21.78
C PRO A 34 15.60 -43.44 -20.62
N PHE A 35 16.84 -43.85 -20.34
CA PHE A 35 17.70 -43.12 -19.42
C PHE A 35 18.05 -41.80 -20.11
N SER A 36 17.21 -40.78 -19.92
CA SER A 36 17.53 -39.40 -20.22
C SER A 36 18.77 -39.07 -19.40
N LYS A 37 19.94 -38.98 -20.05
CA LYS A 37 21.10 -38.35 -19.42
C LYS A 37 20.61 -37.01 -18.89
N PRO A 38 20.71 -36.71 -17.59
CA PRO A 38 20.38 -35.38 -17.12
C PRO A 38 21.29 -34.45 -17.90
N GLU A 39 20.69 -33.56 -18.71
CA GLU A 39 21.44 -32.47 -19.31
C GLU A 39 22.23 -31.82 -18.19
N PRO A 40 23.54 -31.54 -18.38
CA PRO A 40 24.31 -30.85 -17.36
C PRO A 40 23.58 -29.54 -17.08
N GLN A 41 22.89 -29.48 -15.94
CA GLN A 41 22.27 -28.26 -15.46
C GLN A 41 23.44 -27.32 -15.23
N VAL A 42 23.61 -26.37 -16.15
CA VAL A 42 24.62 -25.33 -16.00
C VAL A 42 24.16 -24.53 -14.79
N ILE A 43 24.78 -24.81 -13.65
CA ILE A 43 24.52 -24.07 -12.41
C ILE A 43 25.07 -22.68 -12.67
N SER A 44 24.18 -21.76 -13.06
CA SER A 44 24.49 -20.35 -13.16
C SER A 44 24.84 -19.88 -11.75
N VAL A 45 26.13 -19.57 -11.53
CA VAL A 45 26.65 -19.12 -10.24
C VAL A 45 26.18 -17.69 -9.94
N VAL A 46 25.70 -16.97 -10.96
CA VAL A 46 25.21 -15.60 -10.85
C VAL A 46 23.69 -15.55 -11.10
N PRO A 47 22.94 -14.73 -10.34
CA PRO A 47 21.52 -14.58 -10.57
C PRO A 47 21.24 -13.96 -11.95
N ASP A 48 20.39 -14.60 -12.74
CA ASP A 48 19.88 -14.06 -14.00
C ASP A 48 18.57 -13.29 -13.79
N PHE A 49 18.28 -12.35 -14.70
CA PHE A 49 16.99 -11.67 -14.69
C PHE A 49 15.86 -12.64 -15.03
N VAL A 50 14.94 -12.82 -14.08
CA VAL A 50 13.75 -13.68 -14.27
C VAL A 50 12.76 -13.08 -15.28
N ILE A 51 12.82 -11.78 -15.54
CA ILE A 51 11.98 -11.07 -16.52
C ILE A 51 12.83 -10.23 -17.47
N THR A 52 12.33 -9.98 -18.66
CA THR A 52 13.03 -9.15 -19.65
C THR A 52 13.01 -7.66 -19.24
N LEU A 53 13.96 -6.88 -19.76
CA LEU A 53 13.99 -5.42 -19.55
C LEU A 53 12.74 -4.73 -20.10
N ALA A 54 12.17 -5.23 -21.20
CA ALA A 54 10.95 -4.68 -21.80
C ALA A 54 9.75 -4.86 -20.86
N GLU A 55 9.57 -6.06 -20.31
CA GLU A 55 8.51 -6.35 -19.34
C GLU A 55 8.69 -5.54 -18.05
N ALA A 56 9.93 -5.40 -17.56
CA ALA A 56 10.23 -4.59 -16.39
C ALA A 56 9.82 -3.12 -16.60
N LYS A 57 10.17 -2.53 -17.75
CA LYS A 57 9.76 -1.16 -18.13
C LYS A 57 8.24 -1.03 -18.21
N GLN A 58 7.57 -2.02 -18.82
CA GLN A 58 6.12 -2.02 -18.93
C GLN A 58 5.43 -2.05 -17.55
N ARG A 59 5.92 -2.89 -16.62
CA ARG A 59 5.39 -2.97 -15.25
C ARG A 59 5.56 -1.65 -14.49
N ILE A 60 6.70 -0.97 -14.64
CA ILE A 60 6.94 0.34 -14.04
C ILE A 60 5.98 1.37 -14.62
N ALA A 61 5.80 1.40 -15.94
CA ALA A 61 4.87 2.32 -16.61
C ALA A 61 3.41 2.09 -16.16
N MET A 62 2.98 0.83 -16.05
CA MET A 62 1.65 0.50 -15.52
C MET A 62 1.46 1.00 -14.09
N LEU A 63 2.45 0.81 -13.22
CA LEU A 63 2.39 1.30 -11.85
C LEU A 63 2.29 2.84 -11.81
N GLN A 64 3.10 3.54 -12.60
CA GLN A 64 3.05 5.00 -12.69
C GLN A 64 1.70 5.51 -13.20
N GLN A 65 1.14 4.85 -14.21
CA GLN A 65 -0.19 5.18 -14.73
C GLN A 65 -1.28 4.95 -13.68
N PHE A 66 -1.22 3.82 -12.95
CA PHE A 66 -2.13 3.54 -11.85
C PHE A 66 -2.06 4.61 -10.76
N VAL A 67 -0.87 5.02 -10.33
CA VAL A 67 -0.70 6.09 -9.35
C VAL A 67 -1.35 7.38 -9.84
N LYS A 68 -1.13 7.74 -11.11
CA LYS A 68 -1.67 8.97 -11.71
C LYS A 68 -3.21 8.97 -11.78
N ASP A 69 -3.81 7.85 -12.16
CA ASP A 69 -5.25 7.79 -12.46
C ASP A 69 -6.10 7.42 -11.25
N MET A 70 -5.56 6.62 -10.32
CA MET A 70 -6.33 5.99 -9.23
C MET A 70 -5.93 6.47 -7.83
N MET A 71 -4.76 7.10 -7.66
CA MET A 71 -4.30 7.59 -6.36
C MET A 71 -4.44 9.10 -6.24
N VAL A 72 -4.87 9.54 -5.05
CA VAL A 72 -5.14 10.93 -4.72
C VAL A 72 -4.08 11.43 -3.74
N ALA A 73 -3.36 12.47 -4.12
CA ALA A 73 -2.39 13.13 -3.25
C ALA A 73 -3.08 13.71 -1.99
N GLY A 74 -2.46 13.51 -0.83
CA GLY A 74 -2.99 13.85 0.49
C GLY A 74 -3.90 12.78 1.12
N GLN A 75 -4.43 11.84 0.33
CA GLN A 75 -5.26 10.73 0.82
C GLN A 75 -4.54 9.39 0.73
N ASP A 76 -3.99 9.07 -0.44
CA ASP A 76 -3.35 7.78 -0.70
C ASP A 76 -1.82 7.86 -0.54
N TYR A 77 -1.24 9.03 -0.78
CA TYR A 77 0.17 9.33 -0.56
C TYR A 77 0.36 10.82 -0.31
N GLY A 78 1.48 11.23 0.29
CA GLY A 78 1.75 12.64 0.56
C GLY A 78 3.22 12.95 0.75
N ILE A 79 3.62 14.19 0.48
CA ILE A 79 4.99 14.65 0.70
C ILE A 79 5.12 15.11 2.16
N ILE A 80 6.14 14.59 2.82
CA ILE A 80 6.46 14.94 4.21
C ILE A 80 7.57 16.00 4.21
N PRO A 81 7.47 17.05 5.03
CA PRO A 81 8.51 18.07 5.12
C PRO A 81 9.88 17.42 5.35
N LYS A 82 10.87 17.82 4.52
CA LYS A 82 12.26 17.29 4.50
C LYS A 82 12.45 15.93 3.81
N CYS A 83 11.47 15.44 3.07
CA CYS A 83 11.61 14.23 2.24
C CYS A 83 11.37 14.52 0.76
N ASP A 84 12.25 13.99 -0.09
CA ASP A 84 12.15 14.13 -1.55
C ASP A 84 11.12 13.18 -2.16
N LYS A 85 10.89 12.01 -1.53
CA LYS A 85 9.91 11.02 -1.98
C LYS A 85 8.60 11.15 -1.20
N PRO A 86 7.44 11.01 -1.86
CA PRO A 86 6.16 10.94 -1.16
C PRO A 86 6.07 9.67 -0.31
N SER A 87 5.47 9.77 0.86
CA SER A 87 5.15 8.63 1.72
C SER A 87 3.84 7.98 1.27
N LEU A 88 3.81 6.66 1.25
CA LEU A 88 2.59 5.89 0.97
C LEU A 88 1.73 5.85 2.24
N PHE A 89 0.46 6.23 2.14
CA PHE A 89 -0.49 6.13 3.25
C PHE A 89 -1.27 4.83 3.19
N LYS A 90 -1.93 4.50 4.31
CA LYS A 90 -2.76 3.29 4.42
C LYS A 90 -3.75 3.14 3.26
N ALA A 91 -4.46 4.20 2.88
CA ALA A 91 -5.45 4.15 1.80
C ALA A 91 -4.81 3.77 0.45
N GLY A 92 -3.62 4.32 0.16
CA GLY A 92 -2.85 3.98 -1.03
C GLY A 92 -2.34 2.54 -1.00
N ALA A 93 -1.84 2.08 0.15
CA ALA A 93 -1.41 0.70 0.33
C ALA A 93 -2.58 -0.30 0.16
N GLU A 94 -3.78 0.05 0.62
CA GLU A 94 -4.99 -0.78 0.41
C GLU A 94 -5.36 -0.84 -1.08
N LYS A 95 -5.35 0.29 -1.80
CA LYS A 95 -5.58 0.31 -3.26
C LYS A 95 -4.58 -0.55 -4.03
N LEU A 96 -3.30 -0.45 -3.69
CA LEU A 96 -2.24 -1.27 -4.28
C LEU A 96 -2.44 -2.76 -3.96
N CYS A 97 -2.75 -3.09 -2.71
CA CYS A 97 -3.06 -4.46 -2.31
C CYS A 97 -4.23 -5.05 -3.11
N ASP A 98 -5.28 -4.25 -3.35
CA ASP A 98 -6.47 -4.69 -4.06
C ASP A 98 -6.22 -4.86 -5.57
N ILE A 99 -5.57 -3.91 -6.24
CA ILE A 99 -5.34 -3.97 -7.69
C ILE A 99 -4.38 -5.11 -8.08
N TYR A 100 -3.39 -5.39 -7.25
CA TYR A 100 -2.48 -6.53 -7.47
C TYR A 100 -3.10 -7.88 -7.04
N GLY A 101 -4.30 -7.87 -6.45
CA GLY A 101 -5.00 -9.08 -6.07
C GLY A 101 -4.36 -9.81 -4.89
N PHE A 102 -3.83 -9.08 -3.92
CA PHE A 102 -3.25 -9.66 -2.72
C PHE A 102 -4.31 -9.87 -1.63
N SER A 103 -4.10 -10.93 -0.84
CA SER A 103 -4.70 -11.12 0.48
C SER A 103 -3.62 -10.83 1.52
N LYS A 104 -4.03 -10.32 2.69
CA LYS A 104 -3.11 -9.92 3.76
C LYS A 104 -3.36 -10.76 5.01
N HIS A 105 -2.31 -11.37 5.52
CA HIS A 105 -2.30 -12.04 6.81
C HIS A 105 -1.44 -11.21 7.78
N ILE A 106 -1.95 -10.97 8.99
CA ILE A 106 -1.28 -10.14 9.99
C ILE A 106 -1.01 -10.98 11.23
N GLU A 107 0.25 -11.04 11.63
CA GLU A 107 0.75 -11.78 12.79
C GLU A 107 1.42 -10.81 13.77
N ILE A 108 1.07 -10.90 15.06
CA ILE A 108 1.78 -10.14 16.10
C ILE A 108 2.93 -11.01 16.58
N VAL A 109 4.15 -10.66 16.16
CA VAL A 109 5.37 -11.44 16.42
C VAL A 109 5.87 -11.23 17.84
N ASN A 110 5.80 -9.98 18.33
CA ASN A 110 6.24 -9.64 19.68
C ASN A 110 5.25 -8.69 20.37
N ARG A 111 5.01 -8.95 21.66
CA ARG A 111 4.13 -8.17 22.52
C ARG A 111 4.82 -7.95 23.87
N VAL A 112 5.14 -6.69 24.17
CA VAL A 112 5.70 -6.28 25.45
C VAL A 112 4.72 -5.30 26.09
N GLU A 113 4.15 -5.69 27.23
CA GLU A 113 3.19 -4.89 28.01
C GLU A 113 3.63 -4.86 29.48
N ASP A 114 4.49 -3.90 29.82
CA ASP A 114 4.95 -3.68 31.19
C ASP A 114 4.07 -2.59 31.83
N TRP A 115 3.10 -3.02 32.62
CA TRP A 115 2.14 -2.13 33.30
C TRP A 115 2.79 -1.35 34.46
N GLU A 116 3.86 -1.86 35.05
CA GLU A 116 4.58 -1.18 36.13
C GLU A 116 5.45 -0.06 35.57
N LYS A 117 6.23 -0.36 34.52
CA LYS A 117 7.10 0.63 33.85
C LYS A 117 6.37 1.48 32.81
N GLY A 118 5.12 1.14 32.50
CA GLY A 118 4.30 1.80 31.48
C GLY A 118 4.90 1.69 30.07
N LEU A 119 5.49 0.55 29.71
CA LEU A 119 6.04 0.29 28.38
C LEU A 119 5.13 -0.65 27.58
N PHE A 120 4.69 -0.18 26.42
CA PHE A 120 3.92 -0.96 25.46
C PHE A 120 4.65 -0.93 24.12
N HIS A 121 5.10 -2.10 23.67
CA HIS A 121 5.78 -2.29 22.39
C HIS A 121 5.19 -3.48 21.66
N TYR A 122 4.91 -3.29 20.37
CA TYR A 122 4.38 -4.31 19.48
C TYR A 122 5.25 -4.42 18.25
N GLU A 123 5.53 -5.65 17.86
CA GLU A 123 6.15 -6.01 16.58
C GLU A 123 5.16 -6.87 15.80
N VAL A 124 4.90 -6.48 14.56
CA VAL A 124 3.89 -7.08 13.71
C VAL A 124 4.53 -7.45 12.37
N LYS A 125 4.21 -8.63 11.87
CA LYS A 125 4.53 -9.07 10.52
C LYS A 125 3.26 -9.09 9.68
N ALA A 126 3.34 -8.55 8.47
CA ALA A 126 2.30 -8.64 7.46
C ALA A 126 2.81 -9.52 6.31
N THR A 127 2.05 -10.54 5.95
CA THR A 127 2.34 -11.45 4.84
C THR A 127 1.31 -11.21 3.74
N LEU A 128 1.78 -10.90 2.53
CA LEU A 128 0.93 -10.73 1.35
C LEU A 128 0.94 -11.99 0.50
N ILE A 129 -0.23 -12.55 0.25
CA ILE A 129 -0.43 -13.77 -0.51
C ILE A 129 -1.21 -13.43 -1.77
N ASN A 130 -0.69 -13.81 -2.92
CA ASN A 130 -1.37 -13.64 -4.20
C ASN A 130 -2.63 -14.50 -4.25
N LYS A 131 -3.81 -13.87 -4.41
CA LYS A 131 -5.10 -14.58 -4.42
C LYS A 131 -5.23 -15.54 -5.61
N ARG A 132 -4.48 -15.33 -6.70
CA ARG A 132 -4.52 -16.17 -7.89
C ARG A 132 -3.65 -17.41 -7.76
N THR A 133 -2.44 -17.25 -7.22
CA THR A 133 -1.45 -18.35 -7.17
C THR A 133 -1.38 -19.03 -5.80
N GLY A 134 -1.83 -18.36 -4.74
CA GLY A 134 -1.70 -18.82 -3.35
C GLY A 134 -0.28 -18.68 -2.79
N HIS A 135 0.67 -18.12 -3.55
CA HIS A 135 2.04 -17.93 -3.10
C HIS A 135 2.20 -16.64 -2.27
N ILE A 136 3.13 -16.68 -1.33
CA ILE A 136 3.58 -15.49 -0.59
C ILE A 136 4.41 -14.63 -1.54
N GLU A 137 3.99 -13.38 -1.73
CA GLU A 137 4.66 -12.41 -2.60
C GLU A 137 5.65 -11.55 -1.82
N ALA A 138 5.28 -11.14 -0.61
CA ALA A 138 6.17 -10.39 0.28
C ALA A 138 5.75 -10.52 1.73
N GLU A 139 6.70 -10.30 2.62
CA GLU A 139 6.48 -10.05 4.03
C GLU A 139 7.01 -8.65 4.38
N GLY A 140 6.37 -8.01 5.35
CA GLY A 140 6.81 -6.73 5.88
C GLY A 140 6.68 -6.70 7.40
N VAL A 141 7.60 -6.00 8.05
CA VAL A 141 7.68 -5.92 9.51
C VAL A 141 7.48 -4.48 9.95
N GLY A 142 6.66 -4.30 10.98
CA GLY A 142 6.40 -3.00 11.58
C GLY A 142 6.39 -3.09 13.09
N SER A 143 7.15 -2.21 13.73
CA SER A 143 7.15 -2.06 15.18
C SER A 143 6.67 -0.67 15.59
N CYS A 144 6.07 -0.59 16.77
CA CYS A 144 5.70 0.68 17.37
C CYS A 144 5.74 0.55 18.90
N ASN A 145 6.14 1.62 19.59
CA ASN A 145 6.06 1.70 21.05
C ASN A 145 5.55 3.05 21.54
N ASN A 146 5.03 3.04 22.77
CA ASN A 146 4.49 4.24 23.41
C ASN A 146 5.55 5.27 23.86
N LYS A 147 6.85 4.96 23.77
CA LYS A 147 7.94 5.90 24.08
C LYS A 147 8.40 6.70 22.84
N GLU A 148 7.81 6.47 21.67
CA GLU A 148 8.04 7.35 20.51
C GLU A 148 7.55 8.78 20.81
N LYS A 149 8.23 9.80 20.25
CA LYS A 149 7.95 11.23 20.52
C LYS A 149 6.47 11.59 20.38
N LYS A 150 5.81 11.02 19.37
CA LYS A 150 4.39 11.16 19.07
C LYS A 150 3.46 10.74 20.22
N TYR A 151 3.85 9.72 20.98
CA TYR A 151 3.03 9.15 22.05
C TYR A 151 3.49 9.53 23.46
N ALA A 152 4.69 10.10 23.59
CA ALA A 152 5.32 10.42 24.87
C ALA A 152 4.48 11.32 25.79
N SER A 153 3.62 12.17 25.23
CA SER A 153 2.76 13.09 26.00
C SER A 153 1.45 12.45 26.48
N SER A 154 1.08 11.26 25.99
CA SER A 154 -0.17 10.58 26.35
C SER A 154 0.07 9.54 27.44
N PRO A 155 -0.88 9.35 28.38
CA PRO A 155 -0.75 8.31 29.39
C PRO A 155 -0.68 6.92 28.73
N PRO A 156 0.30 6.06 29.11
CA PRO A 156 0.58 4.79 28.44
C PRO A 156 -0.63 3.88 28.23
N CYS A 157 -1.52 3.76 29.23
CA CYS A 157 -2.70 2.90 29.17
C CYS A 157 -3.71 3.29 28.08
N ASN A 158 -3.80 4.58 27.71
CA ASN A 158 -4.80 5.07 26.76
C ASN A 158 -4.38 4.86 25.30
N ILE A 159 -3.11 4.54 25.04
CA ILE A 159 -2.53 4.50 23.69
C ILE A 159 -2.14 3.10 23.25
N ILE A 160 -2.34 2.08 24.07
CA ILE A 160 -2.08 0.67 23.77
C ILE A 160 -2.61 0.27 22.38
N ASN A 161 -3.90 0.55 22.13
CA ASN A 161 -4.54 0.24 20.85
C ASN A 161 -3.99 1.08 19.69
N THR A 162 -3.60 2.33 19.95
CA THR A 162 -3.00 3.20 18.96
C THR A 162 -1.64 2.65 18.52
N VAL A 163 -0.78 2.28 19.46
CA VAL A 163 0.54 1.68 19.20
C VAL A 163 0.37 0.37 18.43
N LEU A 164 -0.55 -0.51 18.85
CA LEU A 164 -0.80 -1.77 18.13
C LEU A 164 -1.32 -1.53 16.70
N LYS A 165 -2.27 -0.60 16.50
CA LYS A 165 -2.76 -0.24 15.16
C LYS A 165 -1.66 0.37 14.29
N MET A 166 -0.72 1.09 14.89
CA MET A 166 0.42 1.67 14.20
C MET A 166 1.46 0.65 13.78
N ALA A 167 1.82 -0.29 14.65
CA ALA A 167 2.67 -1.41 14.26
C ALA A 167 2.04 -2.20 13.09
N LYS A 168 0.73 -2.48 13.15
CA LYS A 168 -0.01 -3.14 12.05
C LYS A 168 0.01 -2.35 10.74
N LYS A 169 -0.14 -1.02 10.81
CA LYS A 169 -0.10 -0.15 9.63
C LYS A 169 1.28 -0.18 8.98
N ARG A 170 2.34 0.02 9.77
CA ARG A 170 3.74 0.02 9.30
C ARG A 170 4.10 -1.32 8.63
N ALA A 171 3.75 -2.44 9.27
CA ALA A 171 3.99 -3.78 8.72
C ALA A 171 3.29 -3.97 7.37
N PHE A 172 2.02 -3.54 7.26
CA PHE A 172 1.25 -3.67 6.03
C PHE A 172 1.81 -2.82 4.89
N ILE A 173 2.18 -1.56 5.15
CA ILE A 173 2.75 -0.67 4.14
C ILE A 173 4.10 -1.22 3.64
N ASP A 174 4.95 -1.68 4.56
CA ASP A 174 6.23 -2.33 4.22
C ASP A 174 6.05 -3.52 3.27
N ALA A 175 5.12 -4.42 3.60
CA ALA A 175 4.82 -5.58 2.77
C ALA A 175 4.31 -5.18 1.38
N VAL A 176 3.45 -4.16 1.30
CA VAL A 176 2.90 -3.67 0.03
C VAL A 176 3.97 -3.02 -0.84
N LEU A 177 4.85 -2.19 -0.27
CA LEU A 177 5.95 -1.57 -0.99
C LEU A 177 6.89 -2.63 -1.59
N SER A 178 7.16 -3.69 -0.83
CA SER A 178 7.97 -4.84 -1.24
C SER A 178 7.29 -5.65 -2.35
N ALA A 179 6.03 -6.04 -2.18
CA ALA A 179 5.31 -6.85 -3.17
C ALA A 179 5.09 -6.12 -4.50
N THR A 180 4.78 -4.82 -4.44
CA THR A 180 4.49 -4.02 -5.65
C THR A 180 5.74 -3.39 -6.28
N ARG A 181 6.90 -3.51 -5.64
CA ARG A 181 8.16 -2.83 -6.00
C ARG A 181 7.99 -1.32 -6.16
N SER A 182 7.12 -0.72 -5.34
CA SER A 182 6.78 0.70 -5.41
C SER A 182 7.66 1.58 -4.50
N SER A 183 8.67 1.00 -3.82
CA SER A 183 9.67 1.73 -3.02
C SER A 183 10.53 2.73 -3.82
N GLY A 184 10.55 2.59 -5.15
CA GLY A 184 11.12 3.59 -6.05
C GLY A 184 10.30 4.88 -6.08
N LEU A 185 8.97 4.76 -6.00
CA LEU A 185 8.01 5.87 -6.07
C LEU A 185 7.67 6.44 -4.69
N PHE A 186 7.54 5.58 -3.69
CA PHE A 186 7.13 5.94 -2.35
C PHE A 186 8.18 5.63 -1.29
N SER A 187 8.23 6.44 -0.23
CA SER A 187 8.95 6.12 1.00
C SER A 187 8.04 5.37 1.99
N GLN A 188 8.68 4.56 2.82
CA GLN A 188 8.06 3.77 3.88
C GLN A 188 7.81 4.60 5.15
N ASP A 189 8.68 5.58 5.40
CA ASP A 189 8.78 6.20 6.69
C ASP A 189 8.31 7.64 6.65
N LEU A 190 7.63 8.03 7.74
CA LEU A 190 7.46 9.37 8.30
C LEU A 190 6.04 9.92 8.39
N GLU A 191 5.00 9.16 7.99
CA GLU A 191 3.59 9.54 8.22
C GLU A 191 3.22 9.70 9.73
N ASP A 192 4.18 9.46 10.63
CA ASP A 192 4.07 9.61 12.08
C ASP A 192 4.84 10.83 12.63
N LEU A 193 5.38 11.71 11.79
CA LEU A 193 5.76 13.06 12.20
C LEU A 193 4.48 13.90 12.31
N ASP A 194 3.94 13.97 13.52
CA ASP A 194 2.83 14.88 13.82
C ASP A 194 3.33 16.32 13.66
N ASP A 195 3.06 16.88 12.47
CA ASP A 195 2.73 18.27 12.17
C ASP A 195 2.77 18.45 10.64
N ILE A 196 1.70 18.05 9.94
CA ILE A 196 1.57 18.39 8.52
C ILE A 196 0.18 18.98 8.27
N GLU A 197 0.16 20.32 8.32
CA GLU A 197 -0.63 21.11 7.38
C GLU A 197 -0.38 20.55 5.98
N VAL A 198 -1.37 19.86 5.41
CA VAL A 198 -1.39 19.54 3.98
C VAL A 198 -1.48 20.87 3.24
N GLN A 199 -0.33 21.47 2.94
CA GLN A 199 -0.30 22.55 1.97
C GLN A 199 -0.64 21.95 0.61
N PRO A 200 -1.61 22.51 -0.14
CA PRO A 200 -1.78 22.18 -1.54
C PRO A 200 -0.52 22.70 -2.25
N SER A 201 0.47 21.84 -2.42
CA SER A 201 1.65 22.18 -3.19
C SER A 201 1.22 22.44 -4.62
N LYS A 202 1.64 23.61 -5.09
CA LYS A 202 1.62 23.98 -6.50
C LYS A 202 2.35 22.88 -7.25
N THR A 203 1.67 22.27 -8.21
CA THR A 203 2.33 21.52 -9.30
C THR A 203 3.45 22.39 -9.85
N ASN A 204 4.69 21.91 -9.75
CA ASN A 204 5.77 22.11 -10.71
C ASN A 204 6.92 21.14 -10.36
N ASP A 205 7.41 20.45 -11.39
CA ASP A 205 8.61 19.60 -11.45
C ASP A 205 8.58 18.18 -10.85
N THR A 206 7.92 17.26 -11.57
CA THR A 206 8.48 15.89 -11.79
C THR A 206 8.86 15.65 -13.26
N SER A 207 8.88 16.71 -14.09
CA SER A 207 9.32 16.67 -15.49
C SER A 207 10.63 17.44 -15.65
N ARG A 208 11.76 16.83 -15.27
CA ARG A 208 13.11 17.30 -15.61
C ARG A 208 13.93 16.36 -16.50
N TYR A 209 13.29 15.38 -17.12
CA TYR A 209 13.93 14.61 -18.19
C TYR A 209 12.98 14.53 -19.39
N ILE A 210 13.17 15.48 -20.32
CA ILE A 210 13.12 15.40 -21.80
C ILE A 210 12.76 16.80 -22.36
N SER A 211 13.63 17.30 -23.25
CA SER A 211 13.78 18.69 -23.71
C SER A 211 12.75 19.22 -24.71
N GLU A 212 12.60 20.55 -24.67
CA GLU A 212 12.52 21.57 -25.76
C GLU A 212 11.85 21.22 -27.11
N ASN A 213 10.67 21.81 -27.37
CA ASN A 213 10.53 22.88 -28.36
C ASN A 213 9.11 23.50 -28.40
N THR A 214 9.06 24.81 -28.66
CA THR A 214 7.93 25.70 -29.02
C THR A 214 7.29 26.56 -27.90
N GLN A 215 7.34 27.88 -28.12
CA GLN A 215 6.87 29.00 -27.29
C GLN A 215 5.32 29.26 -27.38
N PRO A 216 4.76 30.12 -26.49
CA PRO A 216 3.35 30.17 -26.05
C PRO A 216 2.57 31.36 -26.68
N PRO A 217 1.43 31.91 -26.17
CA PRO A 217 0.48 31.52 -25.09
C PRO A 217 -1.02 31.64 -25.48
N LEU A 218 -1.96 31.32 -24.56
CA LEU A 218 -3.20 32.09 -24.31
C LEU A 218 -3.81 31.74 -22.91
N THR A 219 -3.98 32.80 -22.11
CA THR A 219 -4.60 32.98 -20.77
C THR A 219 -6.14 32.79 -20.85
N GLU A 220 -6.99 32.48 -19.85
CA GLU A 220 -7.17 32.78 -18.39
C GLU A 220 -8.18 31.74 -17.73
N PRO A 221 -8.82 31.95 -16.55
CA PRO A 221 -8.32 32.08 -15.16
C PRO A 221 -8.98 31.07 -14.15
N GLN A 222 -8.38 30.94 -12.96
CA GLN A 222 -8.88 30.16 -11.80
C GLN A 222 -9.65 31.04 -10.78
N ASP A 223 -10.71 30.51 -10.16
CA ASP A 223 -11.04 30.82 -8.75
C ASP A 223 -12.07 29.82 -8.16
N SER A 224 -11.62 28.91 -7.27
CA SER A 224 -12.52 28.21 -6.35
C SER A 224 -11.99 28.43 -4.92
N PRO A 225 -12.80 28.99 -4.00
CA PRO A 225 -12.29 29.45 -2.72
C PRO A 225 -11.98 28.28 -1.77
N LYS A 226 -10.76 28.26 -1.24
CA LYS A 226 -10.25 27.24 -0.31
C LYS A 226 -10.93 27.34 1.07
N PRO A 227 -11.29 26.21 1.72
CA PRO A 227 -11.98 26.18 3.03
C PRO A 227 -11.09 26.63 4.20
N VAL A 228 -11.70 27.09 5.29
CA VAL A 228 -11.04 27.56 6.52
C VAL A 228 -10.18 26.49 7.20
N THR A 229 -9.01 26.87 7.72
CA THR A 229 -8.08 25.96 8.43
C THR A 229 -8.43 25.81 9.92
N ARG A 230 -8.15 24.65 10.51
CA ARG A 230 -8.35 24.36 11.95
C ARG A 230 -7.61 25.34 12.88
N SER A 231 -6.40 25.78 12.49
CA SER A 231 -5.64 26.81 13.21
C SER A 231 -6.38 28.15 13.27
N GLN A 232 -7.00 28.57 12.16
CA GLN A 232 -7.81 29.78 12.10
C GLN A 232 -9.07 29.66 12.98
N LEU A 233 -9.76 28.51 12.95
CA LEU A 233 -10.90 28.26 13.85
C LEU A 233 -10.52 28.32 15.33
N ASN A 234 -9.40 27.70 15.70
CA ASN A 234 -8.88 27.75 17.07
C ASN A 234 -8.52 29.19 17.48
N LYS A 235 -7.93 29.97 16.57
CA LYS A 235 -7.60 31.38 16.82
C LYS A 235 -8.84 32.25 16.98
N ILE A 236 -9.89 32.02 16.18
CA ILE A 236 -11.19 32.66 16.33
C ILE A 236 -11.79 32.31 17.70
N GLN A 237 -11.79 31.04 18.08
CA GLN A 237 -12.33 30.59 19.38
C GLN A 237 -11.55 31.16 20.57
N ALA A 238 -10.22 31.24 20.46
CA ALA A 238 -9.36 31.87 21.46
C ALA A 238 -9.68 33.36 21.62
N LEU A 239 -9.77 34.11 20.52
CA LEU A 239 -10.08 35.55 20.54
C LEU A 239 -11.49 35.84 21.06
N VAL A 240 -12.46 35.00 20.74
CA VAL A 240 -13.84 35.09 21.25
C VAL A 240 -13.87 34.90 22.77
N THR A 241 -13.10 33.93 23.26
CA THR A 241 -13.00 33.63 24.70
C THR A 241 -12.26 34.74 25.44
N GLU A 242 -11.13 35.20 24.90
CA GLU A 242 -10.31 36.29 25.46
C GLU A 242 -11.09 37.60 25.56
N LYS A 243 -11.88 37.93 24.54
CA LYS A 243 -12.70 39.16 24.50
C LYS A 243 -14.08 38.99 25.12
N ASN A 244 -14.36 37.84 25.73
CA ASN A 244 -15.63 37.51 26.39
C ASN A 244 -16.87 37.81 25.51
N ILE A 245 -16.80 37.49 24.23
CA ILE A 245 -17.89 37.76 23.28
C ILE A 245 -18.91 36.62 23.36
N PRO A 246 -20.21 36.89 23.60
CA PRO A 246 -21.22 35.84 23.64
C PRO A 246 -21.32 35.08 22.31
N VAL A 247 -21.43 33.74 22.38
CA VAL A 247 -21.46 32.86 21.18
C VAL A 247 -22.56 33.27 20.18
N ASN A 248 -23.72 33.69 20.68
CA ASN A 248 -24.82 34.17 19.83
C ASN A 248 -24.43 35.43 19.05
N ARG A 249 -23.68 36.34 19.66
CA ARG A 249 -23.19 37.57 19.01
C ARG A 249 -22.19 37.24 17.92
N VAL A 250 -21.30 36.28 18.15
CA VAL A 250 -20.33 35.82 17.15
C VAL A 250 -21.04 35.21 15.94
N LYS A 251 -22.05 34.35 16.14
CA LYS A 251 -22.85 33.80 15.03
C LYS A 251 -23.53 34.90 14.22
N SER A 252 -24.13 35.89 14.89
CA SER A 252 -24.72 37.05 14.20
C SER A 252 -23.68 37.85 13.40
N MET A 253 -22.48 38.08 13.95
CA MET A 253 -21.40 38.79 13.24
C MET A 253 -20.92 38.05 11.98
N ILE A 254 -20.91 36.71 12.01
CA ILE A 254 -20.52 35.89 10.85
C ILE A 254 -21.62 35.90 9.79
N GLN A 255 -22.88 35.74 10.20
CA GLN A 255 -24.03 35.79 9.29
C GLN A 255 -24.14 37.16 8.61
N GLU A 256 -23.99 38.26 9.37
CA GLU A 256 -24.11 39.63 8.83
C GLU A 256 -22.98 39.97 7.84
N ARG A 257 -21.78 39.44 8.05
CA ARG A 257 -20.60 39.82 7.25
C ARG A 257 -20.37 38.93 6.03
N TYR A 258 -20.69 37.65 6.11
CA TYR A 258 -20.33 36.68 5.07
C TYR A 258 -21.50 35.83 4.59
N ASP A 259 -22.72 36.03 5.11
CA ASP A 259 -23.92 35.24 4.81
C ASP A 259 -23.77 33.74 5.10
N ILE A 260 -23.00 33.42 6.15
CA ILE A 260 -22.65 32.06 6.53
C ILE A 260 -23.16 31.78 7.95
N PRO A 261 -23.77 30.60 8.21
CA PRO A 261 -24.37 30.32 9.52
C PRO A 261 -23.35 30.18 10.64
N GLU A 262 -22.16 29.65 10.35
CA GLU A 262 -21.15 29.31 11.36
C GLU A 262 -19.71 29.40 10.84
N SER A 263 -18.78 29.62 11.76
CA SER A 263 -17.35 29.80 11.45
C SER A 263 -16.72 28.61 10.69
N ARG A 264 -17.26 27.40 10.85
CA ARG A 264 -16.79 26.18 10.17
C ARG A 264 -16.97 26.20 8.64
N TYR A 265 -17.83 27.06 8.12
CA TYR A 265 -18.15 27.13 6.68
C TYR A 265 -17.43 28.29 5.97
N MET A 266 -16.51 28.97 6.67
CA MET A 266 -15.77 30.09 6.11
C MET A 266 -14.68 29.63 5.13
N THR A 267 -14.28 30.52 4.24
CA THR A 267 -13.09 30.36 3.39
C THR A 267 -11.84 30.88 4.10
N LEU A 268 -10.65 30.53 3.61
CA LEU A 268 -9.38 31.03 4.17
C LEU A 268 -9.34 32.56 4.27
N LYS A 269 -9.75 33.25 3.20
CA LYS A 269 -9.74 34.72 3.13
C LYS A 269 -10.74 35.33 4.13
N GLN A 270 -11.93 34.74 4.24
CA GLN A 270 -12.95 35.19 5.20
C GLN A 270 -12.51 34.97 6.63
N ALA A 271 -11.86 33.85 6.93
CA ALA A 271 -11.36 33.56 8.28
C ALA A 271 -10.24 34.54 8.69
N ASP A 272 -9.31 34.86 7.80
CA ASP A 272 -8.26 35.86 8.08
C ASP A 272 -8.83 37.26 8.28
N ASP A 273 -9.81 37.66 7.47
CA ASP A 273 -10.52 38.93 7.63
C ASP A 273 -11.26 38.99 8.98
N PHE A 274 -11.93 37.91 9.36
CA PHE A 274 -12.67 37.84 10.61
C PHE A 274 -11.76 37.84 11.84
N ILE A 275 -10.61 37.17 11.78
CA ILE A 275 -9.59 37.23 12.83
C ILE A 275 -9.11 38.68 13.03
N LYS A 276 -8.83 39.40 11.94
CA LYS A 276 -8.44 40.83 12.01
C LYS A 276 -9.57 41.68 12.60
N HIS A 277 -10.81 41.38 12.27
CA HIS A 277 -11.97 42.06 12.84
C HIS A 277 -12.09 41.83 14.35
N LEU A 278 -11.96 40.58 14.80
CA LEU A 278 -11.98 40.24 16.22
C LEU A 278 -10.84 40.91 16.99
N MET A 279 -9.64 41.01 16.42
CA MET A 279 -8.51 41.72 17.05
C MET A 279 -8.85 43.20 17.35
N LYS A 280 -9.53 43.86 16.41
CA LYS A 280 -9.93 45.27 16.52
C LYS A 280 -11.22 45.49 17.32
N TYR A 281 -11.91 44.41 17.70
CA TYR A 281 -13.14 44.51 18.48
C TYR A 281 -12.82 44.96 19.90
N THR A 282 -13.22 46.18 20.23
CA THR A 282 -13.31 46.71 21.59
C THR A 282 -14.78 46.63 21.99
N GLY A 283 -15.09 45.83 23.00
CA GLY A 283 -16.47 45.59 23.43
C GLY A 283 -17.21 46.89 23.72
N ARG A 284 -18.43 47.01 23.19
CA ARG A 284 -19.47 47.89 23.73
C ARG A 284 -20.41 47.05 24.58
#